data_AF-A0A0C2H1W1-F1
#
_entry.id   AF-A0A0C2H1W1-F1
#
_cell.length_a   1.000
_cell.length_b   1.000
_cell.length_c   1.000
_cell.angle_alpha   90.00
_cell.angle_beta   90.00
_cell.angle_gamma   90.00
#
_symmetry.space_group_name_H-M   'P 1'
#
loop_
_entity.id
_entity.type
_entity.pdbx_description
1 polymer ?
#
loop_
_entity_poly.entity_id
_entity_poly.type
_entity_poly.pdbx_seq_one_letter_code
_entity_poly.pdbx_strand_id
1 'polypeptide(L)'
;MWWPSLLVALCFCTIPITPKREDHLKTVGDTEGYNVASDLLTKAMNFTVDPCEDFFEFACGSWIATHPIPSYTLSYTQSTIVFDKVQKKMRGFGRPPRC
;
A
#
# COMPACT_ATOMS: atom_id res chain seq x y z
N MET A 1 -55.96 -9.42 30.76
CA MET A 1 -55.73 -9.06 29.35
C MET A 1 -54.63 -8.02 29.32
N TRP A 2 -53.70 -8.01 28.36
CA TRP A 2 -52.51 -7.12 28.25
C TRP A 2 -51.19 -7.58 28.93
N TRP A 3 -50.98 -8.89 29.16
CA TRP A 3 -49.64 -9.42 29.49
C TRP A 3 -48.81 -10.00 28.31
N PRO A 4 -49.32 -10.26 27.07
CA PRO A 4 -48.48 -10.86 26.04
C PRO A 4 -47.63 -9.84 25.25
N SER A 5 -47.75 -8.53 25.51
CA SER A 5 -47.13 -7.50 24.67
C SER A 5 -45.66 -7.19 25.00
N LEU A 6 -45.05 -7.85 26.00
CA LEU A 6 -43.70 -7.52 26.47
C LEU A 6 -42.60 -8.50 26.05
N LEU A 7 -42.93 -9.62 25.41
CA LEU A 7 -41.94 -10.65 25.01
C LEU A 7 -41.54 -10.63 23.53
N VAL A 8 -42.16 -9.80 22.68
CA VAL A 8 -41.81 -9.72 21.25
C VAL A 8 -40.60 -8.80 21.00
N ALA A 9 -40.21 -7.97 21.98
CA ALA A 9 -39.09 -7.04 21.86
C ALA A 9 -37.71 -7.64 22.22
N LEU A 10 -37.63 -8.93 22.56
CA LEU A 10 -36.37 -9.63 22.86
C LEU A 10 -35.82 -10.49 21.71
N CYS A 11 -36.49 -10.51 20.54
CA CYS A 11 -36.03 -11.27 19.36
C CYS A 11 -35.41 -10.43 18.24
N PHE A 12 -35.22 -9.11 18.43
CA PHE A 12 -34.47 -8.25 17.50
C PHE A 12 -32.97 -8.14 17.87
N CYS A 13 -32.42 -9.16 18.54
CA CYS A 13 -30.98 -9.39 18.63
C CYS A 13 -30.45 -10.24 17.47
N THR A 14 -31.09 -10.25 16.29
CA THR A 14 -30.29 -10.46 15.08
C THR A 14 -29.50 -9.17 14.87
N ILE A 15 -28.29 -9.14 15.43
CA ILE A 15 -27.22 -8.27 14.97
C ILE A 15 -27.35 -8.22 13.45
N PRO A 16 -27.66 -7.07 12.82
CA PRO A 16 -27.54 -7.00 11.37
C PRO A 16 -26.08 -7.34 11.12
N ILE A 17 -25.83 -8.53 10.58
CA ILE A 17 -24.55 -8.90 10.00
C ILE A 17 -24.25 -7.72 9.10
N THR A 18 -23.29 -6.87 9.48
CA THR A 18 -22.85 -5.82 8.58
C THR A 18 -22.49 -6.55 7.30
N PRO A 19 -23.10 -6.21 6.15
CA PRO A 19 -22.67 -6.82 4.91
C PRO A 19 -21.17 -6.58 4.85
N LYS A 20 -20.40 -7.68 4.74
CA LYS A 20 -18.96 -7.61 4.56
C LYS A 20 -18.76 -6.59 3.45
N ARG A 21 -18.04 -5.50 3.74
CA ARG A 21 -17.74 -4.42 2.80
C ARG A 21 -16.97 -5.04 1.63
N GLU A 22 -17.69 -5.54 0.63
CA GLU A 22 -17.14 -6.28 -0.52
C GLU A 22 -17.32 -5.50 -1.83
N ASP A 23 -18.07 -4.41 -1.79
CA ASP A 23 -18.55 -3.69 -2.96
C ASP A 23 -17.40 -2.89 -3.61
N HIS A 24 -16.45 -2.41 -2.80
CA HIS A 24 -15.30 -1.63 -3.25
C HIS A 24 -14.03 -2.46 -3.48
N LEU A 25 -13.99 -3.73 -3.09
CA LEU A 25 -12.79 -4.58 -3.25
C LEU A 25 -12.72 -5.23 -4.64
N LYS A 26 -13.87 -5.42 -5.31
CA LYS A 26 -13.96 -6.09 -6.61
C LYS A 26 -13.25 -5.37 -7.76
N THR A 27 -12.90 -4.09 -7.60
CA THR A 27 -12.28 -3.27 -8.66
C THR A 27 -10.85 -2.86 -8.35
N VAL A 28 -10.32 -3.15 -7.14
CA VAL A 28 -9.00 -2.63 -6.72
C VAL A 28 -7.89 -3.07 -7.66
N GLY A 29 -7.94 -4.33 -8.13
CA GLY A 29 -6.93 -4.94 -9.00
C GLY A 29 -6.77 -4.29 -10.38
N ASP A 30 -7.75 -3.50 -10.84
CA ASP A 30 -7.71 -2.88 -12.17
C ASP A 30 -7.50 -1.35 -12.11
N THR A 31 -7.40 -0.78 -10.91
CA THR A 31 -7.16 0.66 -10.78
C THR A 31 -5.76 1.04 -11.25
N GLU A 32 -5.61 2.24 -11.81
CA GLU A 32 -4.30 2.78 -12.19
C GLU A 32 -3.30 2.73 -11.01
N GLY A 33 -3.76 3.13 -9.82
CA GLY A 33 -2.94 3.11 -8.61
C GLY A 33 -2.45 1.71 -8.23
N TYR A 34 -3.30 0.69 -8.38
CA TYR A 34 -2.89 -0.70 -8.17
C TYR A 34 -1.85 -1.15 -9.17
N ASN A 35 -2.04 -0.85 -10.46
CA ASN A 35 -1.09 -1.24 -11.50
C ASN A 35 0.30 -0.63 -11.26
N VAL A 36 0.34 0.66 -10.88
CA VAL A 36 1.61 1.34 -10.54
C VAL A 36 2.26 0.74 -9.29
N ALA A 37 1.48 0.44 -8.25
CA ALA A 37 2.00 -0.16 -7.03
C ALA A 37 2.50 -1.60 -7.27
N SER A 38 1.74 -2.40 -8.01
CA SER A 38 2.05 -3.78 -8.36
C SER A 38 3.35 -3.86 -9.18
N ASP A 39 3.52 -3.00 -10.18
CA ASP A 39 4.75 -2.92 -10.98
C ASP A 39 5.97 -2.55 -10.12
N LEU A 40 5.83 -1.56 -9.23
CA LEU A 40 6.91 -1.15 -8.32
C LEU A 40 7.34 -2.30 -7.40
N LEU A 41 6.37 -3.02 -6.82
CA LEU A 41 6.65 -4.13 -5.91
C LEU A 41 7.25 -5.32 -6.66
N THR A 42 6.66 -5.73 -7.78
CA THR A 42 7.11 -6.89 -8.57
C THR A 42 8.55 -6.71 -9.06
N LYS A 43 8.96 -5.48 -9.41
CA LYS A 43 10.35 -5.17 -9.81
C LYS A 43 11.35 -5.21 -8.65
N ALA A 44 10.90 -5.00 -7.42
CA ALA A 44 11.74 -5.04 -6.23
C ALA A 44 11.96 -6.47 -5.71
N MET A 45 10.98 -7.36 -5.94
CA MET A 45 10.97 -8.72 -5.43
C MET A 45 11.92 -9.66 -6.17
N ASN A 46 12.53 -10.58 -5.43
CA ASN A 46 13.32 -11.69 -5.95
C ASN A 46 12.54 -13.00 -5.78
N PHE A 47 11.82 -13.41 -6.83
CA PHE A 47 10.98 -14.62 -6.83
C PHE A 47 11.77 -15.94 -6.82
N THR A 48 13.11 -15.90 -6.84
CA THR A 48 13.94 -17.10 -6.73
C THR A 48 14.17 -17.54 -5.28
N VAL A 49 13.84 -16.67 -4.32
CA VAL A 49 14.03 -16.91 -2.88
C VAL A 49 12.70 -17.27 -2.24
N ASP A 50 12.72 -18.25 -1.33
CA ASP A 50 11.55 -18.63 -0.56
C ASP A 50 11.22 -17.55 0.49
N PRO A 51 10.03 -16.93 0.46
CA PRO A 51 9.63 -15.92 1.44
C PRO A 51 9.55 -16.44 2.88
N CYS A 52 9.42 -17.76 3.09
CA CYS A 52 9.41 -18.36 4.42
C CYS A 52 10.81 -18.46 5.03
N GLU A 53 11.85 -18.47 4.20
CA GLU A 53 13.25 -18.58 4.63
C GLU A 53 13.91 -17.20 4.78
N ASP A 54 13.79 -16.33 3.75
CA ASP A 54 14.29 -14.96 3.80
C ASP A 54 13.31 -14.00 3.11
N PHE A 55 12.36 -13.49 3.89
CA PHE A 55 11.38 -12.54 3.40
C PHE A 55 12.01 -11.22 2.95
N PHE A 56 13.15 -10.82 3.51
CA PHE A 56 13.80 -9.57 3.12
C PHE A 56 14.41 -9.68 1.73
N GLU A 57 15.15 -10.74 1.45
CA GLU A 57 15.70 -11.00 0.12
C GLU A 57 14.59 -11.24 -0.90
N PHE A 58 13.54 -12.00 -0.55
CA PHE A 58 12.38 -12.16 -1.41
C PHE A 58 11.70 -10.82 -1.75
N ALA A 59 11.50 -9.93 -0.78
CA ALA A 59 10.78 -8.68 -1.00
C ALA A 59 11.65 -7.60 -1.69
N CYS A 60 12.95 -7.57 -1.42
CA CYS A 60 13.83 -6.44 -1.76
C CYS A 60 15.07 -6.82 -2.58
N GLY A 61 15.38 -8.11 -2.76
CA GLY A 61 16.64 -8.57 -3.34
C GLY A 61 16.92 -7.98 -4.73
N SER A 62 15.91 -7.97 -5.61
CA SER A 62 16.04 -7.37 -6.95
C SER A 62 16.20 -5.85 -6.89
N TRP A 63 15.60 -5.19 -5.90
CA TRP A 63 15.78 -3.75 -5.69
C TRP A 63 17.23 -3.42 -5.32
N ILE A 64 17.82 -4.15 -4.36
CA ILE A 64 19.21 -3.95 -3.93
C ILE A 64 20.18 -4.17 -5.10
N ALA A 65 19.94 -5.21 -5.91
CA ALA A 65 20.77 -5.51 -7.09
C ALA A 65 20.75 -4.39 -8.15
N THR A 66 19.65 -3.63 -8.25
CA THR A 66 19.47 -2.57 -9.27
C THR A 66 19.70 -1.15 -8.74
N HIS A 67 19.83 -0.98 -7.41
CA HIS A 67 19.95 0.33 -6.75
C HIS A 67 21.19 0.37 -5.83
N PRO A 68 22.41 0.34 -6.38
CA PRO A 68 23.62 0.41 -5.58
C PRO A 68 23.72 1.75 -4.84
N ILE A 69 24.28 1.73 -3.63
CA ILE A 69 24.46 2.93 -2.80
C ILE A 69 25.42 3.89 -3.54
N PRO A 70 24.99 5.12 -3.86
CA PRO A 70 25.85 6.11 -4.48
C PRO A 70 27.01 6.55 -3.57
N SER A 71 28.15 6.95 -4.14
CA SER A 71 29.37 7.30 -3.39
C SER A 71 29.24 8.45 -2.38
N TYR A 72 28.22 9.30 -2.53
CA TYR A 72 28.01 10.47 -1.68
C TYR A 72 27.13 10.19 -0.45
N THR A 73 26.65 8.96 -0.27
CA THR A 73 25.79 8.57 0.85
C THR A 73 26.19 7.21 1.40
N LEU A 74 25.90 6.98 2.69
CA LEU A 74 26.09 5.69 3.35
C LEU A 74 24.83 4.83 3.33
N SER A 75 23.68 5.41 2.97
CA SER A 75 22.41 4.70 2.88
C SER A 75 21.65 5.15 1.64
N TYR A 76 21.07 4.18 0.95
CA TYR A 76 20.17 4.42 -0.16
C TYR A 76 18.96 3.52 0.02
N THR A 77 17.78 4.13 0.11
CA THR A 77 16.52 3.44 0.41
C THR A 77 15.40 4.00 -0.45
N GLN A 78 14.27 3.30 -0.51
CA GLN A 78 13.09 3.82 -1.20
C GLN A 78 12.60 5.16 -0.64
N SER A 79 12.73 5.40 0.67
CA SER A 79 12.35 6.69 1.26
C SER A 79 13.26 7.81 0.74
N THR A 80 14.57 7.57 0.62
CA THR A 80 15.52 8.50 -0.02
C THR A 80 15.05 8.91 -1.41
N ILE A 81 14.62 7.94 -2.24
CA ILE A 81 14.13 8.20 -3.59
C ILE A 81 12.88 9.10 -3.56
N VAL A 82 11.93 8.82 -2.67
CA VAL A 82 10.71 9.62 -2.53
C VAL A 82 11.04 11.04 -2.04
N PHE A 83 11.90 11.18 -1.04
CA PHE A 83 12.33 12.47 -0.54
C PHE A 83 13.02 13.31 -1.61
N ASP A 84 13.94 12.71 -2.38
CA ASP A 84 14.63 13.40 -3.48
C ASP A 84 13.65 13.89 -4.55
N LYS A 85 12.65 13.06 -4.91
CA LYS A 85 11.59 13.44 -5.86
C LYS A 85 10.77 14.63 -5.34
N VAL A 86 10.37 14.60 -4.07
CA VAL A 86 9.59 15.68 -3.45
C VAL A 86 10.41 16.97 -3.36
N GLN A 87 11.65 16.89 -2.88
CA GLN A 87 12.55 18.04 -2.79
C GLN A 87 12.83 18.64 -4.17
N LYS A 88 13.04 17.83 -5.20
CA LYS A 88 13.24 18.30 -6.58
C LYS A 88 12.03 19.09 -7.09
N LYS A 89 10.80 18.63 -6.80
CA LYS A 89 9.57 19.35 -7.15
C LYS A 89 9.45 20.69 -6.39
N MET A 90 9.71 20.68 -5.08
CA MET A 90 9.67 21.90 -4.24
C MET A 90 10.67 22.97 -4.71
N ARG A 91 11.90 22.57 -5.08
CA ARG A 91 12.91 23.47 -5.66
C ARG A 91 12.52 24.05 -7.02
N GLY A 92 11.62 23.40 -7.76
CA GLY A 92 11.06 23.93 -9.00
C GLY A 92 10.05 25.05 -8.74
N PHE A 93 9.24 24.91 -7.68
CA PHE A 93 8.21 25.88 -7.33
C PHE A 93 8.77 27.22 -6.85
N GLY A 94 9.89 27.20 -6.10
CA GLY A 94 10.56 28.41 -5.61
C GLY A 94 11.45 29.12 -6.63
N ARG A 95 11.58 28.61 -7.86
CA ARG A 95 12.32 29.29 -8.93
C ARG A 95 11.34 30.10 -9.77
N PRO A 96 11.55 31.41 -9.95
CA PRO A 96 10.75 32.17 -10.89
C PRO A 96 10.84 31.51 -12.27
N PRO A 97 9.75 31.53 -13.08
CA PRO A 97 9.81 31.04 -14.44
C PRO A 97 11.00 31.72 -15.13
N ARG A 98 11.85 30.92 -15.76
CA ARG A 98 12.91 31.47 -16.61
C ARG A 98 12.20 32.06 -17.82
N CYS A 99 12.07 33.40 -17.83
CA CYS A 99 11.72 34.17 -19.01
C CYS A 99 12.74 33.92 -20.12
#